data_AF-A0A0N5CA38-F1
#
_entry.id   AF-A0A0N5CA38-F1
#
_cell.length_a   1.000
_cell.length_b   1.000
_cell.length_c   1.000
_cell.angle_alpha   90.00
_cell.angle_beta   90.00
_cell.angle_gamma   90.00
#
_symmetry.space_group_name_H-M   'P 1'
#
loop_
_entity.id
_entity.type
_entity.pdbx_description
1 polymer ?
#
loop_
_entity_poly.entity_id
_entity_poly.type
_entity_poly.pdbx_seq_one_letter_code
_entity_poly.pdbx_strand_id
1 'polypeptide(L)'
;MVVDRKICSPALFDSEWGYTVRRYIQYLKREFNSAETYILLDKLKHQLPVRPPAWMWKSSFTLRSNFFDSECLLDFDNGLHDGKSTVKAAPDYVSFLLPHGDLGSFYRRRMQPPFLRNVALCIDRTAGIGPTHFPIENMPSWKGLAVSNNGRLCGQFPTSLEILILNPTDVNDGSDYASLLKGLHHLKVLVINECALLDRLPPLRETLPALEALVCLEFINPCRCFNKVEAFLPDAMGILAGRERKEHVITWHGHIFFSTVDVLSRVCDVKLPREFQLVMDTHSKRMARKRRHSTTSI
;
A
#
# COMPACT_ATOMS: atom_id res chain seq x y z
N MET A 1 -23.73 -14.01 28.18
CA MET A 1 -24.39 -13.95 26.86
C MET A 1 -24.71 -12.51 26.53
N VAL A 2 -23.87 -11.87 25.72
CA VAL A 2 -24.17 -10.57 25.10
C VAL A 2 -24.29 -10.88 23.61
N VAL A 3 -25.50 -10.81 23.07
CA VAL A 3 -25.73 -10.88 21.62
C VAL A 3 -25.38 -9.49 21.09
N ASP A 4 -24.11 -9.28 20.78
CA ASP A 4 -23.65 -8.00 20.26
C ASP A 4 -24.31 -7.70 18.91
N ARG A 5 -24.77 -6.45 18.81
CA ARG A 5 -25.66 -5.93 17.77
C ARG A 5 -25.09 -6.23 16.37
N LYS A 6 -25.85 -6.96 15.54
CA LYS A 6 -25.58 -7.12 14.11
C LYS A 6 -25.45 -5.74 13.47
N ILE A 7 -24.22 -5.33 13.15
CA ILE A 7 -24.01 -4.15 12.30
C ILE A 7 -24.53 -4.52 10.91
N CYS A 8 -25.70 -3.97 10.57
CA CYS A 8 -26.29 -4.04 9.25
C CYS A 8 -25.85 -2.82 8.46
N SER A 9 -25.42 -3.02 7.20
CA SER A 9 -25.07 -1.93 6.29
C SER A 9 -26.13 -0.82 6.30
N PRO A 10 -25.75 0.45 6.48
CA PRO A 10 -26.69 1.57 6.49
C PRO A 10 -27.53 1.66 5.21
N ALA A 11 -26.96 1.21 4.09
CA ALA A 11 -27.64 1.15 2.80
C ALA A 11 -28.80 0.13 2.75
N LEU A 12 -28.90 -0.80 3.72
CA LEU A 12 -30.04 -1.72 3.84
C LEU A 12 -31.32 -1.04 4.35
N PHE A 13 -31.20 0.14 4.96
CA PHE A 13 -32.33 0.92 5.46
C PHE A 13 -32.86 1.91 4.42
N ASP A 14 -32.23 1.98 3.24
CA ASP A 14 -32.75 2.71 2.09
C ASP A 14 -33.78 1.86 1.35
N SER A 15 -35.02 2.34 1.22
CA SER A 15 -36.12 1.59 0.63
C SER A 15 -35.92 1.29 -0.86
N GLU A 16 -35.15 2.12 -1.57
CA GLU A 16 -34.90 1.95 -3.00
C GLU A 16 -33.79 0.92 -3.27
N TRP A 17 -32.76 0.90 -2.41
CA TRP A 17 -31.55 0.10 -2.64
C TRP A 17 -31.42 -1.13 -1.74
N GLY A 18 -32.24 -1.24 -0.69
CA GLY A 18 -32.07 -2.25 0.35
C GLY A 18 -32.09 -3.69 -0.16
N TYR A 19 -32.90 -4.01 -1.17
CA TYR A 19 -32.91 -5.34 -1.79
C TYR A 19 -31.63 -5.64 -2.57
N THR A 20 -31.17 -4.70 -3.41
CA THR A 20 -29.96 -4.84 -4.23
C THR A 20 -28.71 -4.96 -3.36
N VAL A 21 -28.58 -4.12 -2.34
CA VAL A 21 -27.48 -4.17 -1.37
C VAL A 21 -27.49 -5.49 -0.61
N ARG A 22 -28.66 -5.98 -0.19
CA ARG A 22 -28.78 -7.28 0.48
C ARG A 22 -28.31 -8.42 -0.41
N ARG A 23 -28.70 -8.42 -1.69
CA ARG A 23 -28.29 -9.43 -2.67
C ARG A 23 -26.77 -9.37 -2.92
N TYR A 24 -26.20 -8.17 -3.01
CA TYR A 24 -24.75 -8.00 -3.16
C TYR A 24 -23.97 -8.49 -1.94
N ILE A 25 -24.40 -8.15 -0.73
CA ILE A 25 -23.80 -8.66 0.52
C ILE A 25 -23.90 -10.19 0.57
N GLN A 26 -25.05 -10.77 0.19
CA GLN A 26 -25.22 -12.22 0.13
C GLN A 26 -24.28 -12.86 -0.88
N TYR A 27 -24.04 -12.21 -2.02
CA TYR A 27 -23.07 -12.66 -3.01
C TYR A 27 -21.65 -12.62 -2.47
N LEU A 28 -21.22 -11.50 -1.88
CA LEU A 28 -19.90 -11.38 -1.23
C LEU A 28 -19.68 -12.47 -0.18
N LYS A 29 -20.69 -12.74 0.65
CA LYS A 29 -20.61 -13.78 1.69
C LYS A 29 -20.46 -15.21 1.15
N ARG A 30 -20.69 -15.47 -0.14
CA ARG A 30 -20.37 -16.78 -0.76
C ARG A 30 -18.86 -16.99 -0.90
N GLU A 31 -18.09 -15.90 -1.02
CA GLU A 31 -16.63 -15.89 -1.15
C GLU A 31 -15.97 -15.17 0.04
N PHE A 32 -16.39 -15.53 1.26
CA PHE A 32 -15.97 -14.84 2.49
C PHE A 32 -14.48 -14.96 2.84
N ASN A 33 -13.72 -15.78 2.11
CA ASN A 33 -12.30 -16.00 2.34
C ASN A 33 -11.39 -15.09 1.49
N SER A 34 -11.94 -14.23 0.62
CA SER A 34 -11.14 -13.31 -0.19
C SER A 34 -10.92 -11.97 0.51
N ALA A 35 -9.75 -11.37 0.29
CA ALA A 35 -9.43 -10.02 0.76
C ALA A 35 -10.43 -8.98 0.24
N GLU A 36 -10.88 -9.14 -1.01
CA GLU A 36 -11.84 -8.29 -1.69
C GLU A 36 -13.17 -8.30 -0.96
N THR A 37 -13.70 -9.48 -0.65
CA THR A 37 -14.92 -9.61 0.14
C THR A 37 -14.75 -8.95 1.50
N TYR A 38 -13.62 -9.19 2.15
CA TYR A 38 -13.32 -8.61 3.47
C TYR A 38 -13.36 -7.08 3.43
N ILE A 39 -12.69 -6.47 2.45
CA ILE A 39 -12.67 -5.02 2.23
C ILE A 39 -14.06 -4.49 1.88
N LEU A 40 -14.76 -5.13 0.95
CA LEU A 40 -16.06 -4.65 0.46
C LEU A 40 -17.13 -4.71 1.56
N LEU A 41 -17.10 -5.73 2.43
CA LEU A 41 -17.97 -5.81 3.59
C LEU A 41 -17.69 -4.70 4.61
N ASP A 42 -16.41 -4.37 4.87
CA ASP A 42 -16.07 -3.23 5.73
C ASP A 42 -16.56 -1.90 5.14
N LYS A 43 -16.34 -1.68 3.84
CA LYS A 43 -16.79 -0.47 3.15
C LYS A 43 -18.29 -0.30 3.19
N LEU A 44 -19.05 -1.39 3.11
CA LEU A 44 -20.50 -1.40 3.31
C LEU A 44 -20.92 -1.24 4.78
N LYS A 45 -19.98 -1.18 5.71
CA LYS A 45 -20.19 -1.17 7.17
C LYS A 45 -21.06 -2.35 7.59
N HIS A 46 -20.75 -3.53 7.07
CA HIS A 46 -21.41 -4.79 7.38
C HIS A 46 -20.50 -5.67 8.24
N GLN A 47 -21.08 -6.64 8.93
CA GLN A 47 -20.32 -7.60 9.73
C GLN A 47 -19.29 -8.35 8.89
N LEU A 48 -18.02 -8.24 9.31
CA LEU A 48 -16.89 -8.96 8.73
C LEU A 48 -16.91 -10.45 9.11
N PRO A 49 -16.37 -11.34 8.26
CA PRO A 49 -16.10 -12.72 8.62
C PRO A 49 -15.22 -12.81 9.88
N VAL A 50 -15.48 -13.82 10.71
CA VAL A 50 -14.69 -14.07 11.95
C VAL A 50 -13.24 -14.44 11.63
N ARG A 51 -13.02 -15.13 10.51
CA ARG A 51 -11.69 -15.51 10.06
C ARG A 51 -11.14 -14.44 9.11
N PRO A 52 -9.83 -14.15 9.17
CA PRO A 52 -9.20 -13.26 8.21
C PRO A 52 -9.26 -13.86 6.79
N PRO A 53 -9.13 -13.02 5.75
CA PRO A 53 -9.06 -13.51 4.38
C PRO A 53 -7.87 -14.45 4.19
N ALA A 54 -8.10 -15.52 3.43
CA ALA A 54 -7.10 -16.54 3.14
C ALA A 54 -6.40 -16.32 1.80
N TRP A 55 -7.00 -15.58 0.88
CA TRP A 55 -6.45 -15.33 -0.46
C TRP A 55 -6.91 -13.98 -1.02
N MET A 56 -6.31 -13.57 -2.14
CA MET A 56 -6.63 -12.33 -2.86
C MET A 56 -6.44 -12.57 -4.36
N TRP A 57 -7.15 -11.83 -5.21
CA TRP A 57 -6.92 -11.81 -6.65
C TRP A 57 -5.63 -11.03 -6.98
N LYS A 58 -4.84 -11.51 -7.95
CA LYS A 58 -3.62 -10.80 -8.39
C LYS A 58 -3.93 -9.37 -8.86
N SER A 59 -5.06 -9.18 -9.54
CA SER A 59 -5.52 -7.87 -10.03
C SER A 59 -5.85 -6.88 -8.92
N SER A 60 -6.12 -7.33 -7.70
CA SER A 60 -6.43 -6.45 -6.56
C SER A 60 -5.17 -5.90 -5.91
N PHE A 61 -4.02 -6.55 -6.08
CA PHE A 61 -2.73 -6.03 -5.62
C PHE A 61 -2.11 -5.12 -6.67
N THR A 62 -2.51 -3.85 -6.68
CA THR A 62 -2.02 -2.87 -7.64
C THR A 62 -0.87 -2.03 -7.09
N LEU A 63 -0.53 -2.14 -5.80
CA LEU A 63 0.46 -1.25 -5.19
C LEU A 63 1.81 -1.30 -5.93
N ARG A 64 2.35 -2.50 -6.21
CA ARG A 64 3.61 -2.63 -6.95
C ARG A 64 3.51 -2.09 -8.39
N SER A 65 2.47 -2.45 -9.13
CA SER A 65 2.27 -2.00 -10.51
C SER A 65 2.07 -0.49 -10.59
N ASN A 66 1.36 0.11 -9.62
CA ASN A 66 1.18 1.56 -9.58
C ASN A 66 2.52 2.31 -9.48
N PHE A 67 3.55 1.73 -8.85
CA PHE A 67 4.89 2.33 -8.81
C PHE A 67 5.72 2.02 -10.05
N PHE A 68 5.78 0.77 -10.48
CA PHE A 68 6.73 0.35 -11.52
C PHE A 68 6.19 0.43 -12.95
N ASP A 69 4.87 0.41 -13.13
CA ASP A 69 4.21 0.58 -14.43
C ASP A 69 3.71 2.02 -14.63
N SER A 70 4.04 2.95 -13.72
CA SER A 70 3.66 4.36 -13.82
C SER A 70 4.38 5.09 -14.95
N GLU A 71 3.74 6.16 -15.43
CA GLU A 71 4.28 7.07 -16.43
C GLU A 71 5.69 7.58 -16.05
N CYS A 72 6.59 7.59 -17.03
CA CYS A 72 7.91 8.18 -16.86
C CYS A 72 7.75 9.70 -16.78
N LEU A 73 8.28 10.35 -15.73
CA LEU A 73 8.09 11.81 -15.57
C LEU A 73 8.61 12.61 -16.77
N LEU A 74 9.59 12.10 -17.52
CA LEU A 74 10.09 12.75 -18.73
C LEU A 74 8.98 13.03 -19.75
N ASP A 75 8.04 12.11 -19.92
CA ASP A 75 6.92 12.27 -20.85
C ASP A 75 5.94 13.35 -20.37
N PHE A 76 5.68 13.38 -19.06
CA PHE A 76 4.87 14.42 -18.44
C PHE A 76 5.51 15.81 -18.49
N ASP A 77 6.81 15.93 -18.22
CA ASP A 77 7.56 17.20 -18.31
C ASP A 77 7.56 17.75 -19.73
N ASN A 78 7.78 16.88 -20.73
CA ASN A 78 7.68 17.25 -22.14
C ASN A 78 6.26 17.72 -22.48
N GLY A 79 5.24 17.02 -21.97
CA GLY A 79 3.84 17.43 -22.12
C GLY A 79 3.53 18.79 -21.47
N LEU A 80 4.11 19.10 -20.31
CA LEU A 80 3.99 20.41 -19.67
C LEU A 80 4.66 21.50 -20.51
N HIS A 81 5.86 21.24 -21.02
CA HIS A 81 6.61 22.21 -21.83
C HIS A 81 5.91 22.50 -23.18
N ASP A 82 5.35 21.46 -23.79
CA ASP A 82 4.57 21.55 -25.03
C ASP A 82 3.17 22.15 -24.84
N GLY A 83 2.77 22.48 -23.60
CA GLY A 83 1.42 22.96 -23.28
C GLY A 83 0.31 21.92 -23.42
N LYS A 84 0.66 20.63 -23.56
CA LYS A 84 -0.27 19.49 -23.68
C LYS A 84 -0.77 18.99 -22.33
N SER A 85 -0.02 19.24 -21.26
CA SER A 85 -0.34 18.83 -19.89
C SER A 85 -0.53 20.03 -18.98
N THR A 86 -1.22 19.84 -17.85
CA THR A 86 -1.34 20.86 -16.81
C THR A 86 -0.85 20.30 -15.48
N VAL A 87 -0.44 21.19 -14.56
CA VAL A 87 -0.01 20.80 -13.20
C VAL A 87 -1.10 20.00 -12.46
N LYS A 88 -2.39 20.27 -12.75
CA LYS A 88 -3.52 19.53 -12.17
C LYS A 88 -3.67 18.10 -12.71
N ALA A 89 -3.05 17.79 -13.84
CA ALA A 89 -3.04 16.47 -14.46
C ALA A 89 -1.79 15.66 -14.06
N ALA A 90 -1.03 16.11 -13.06
CA ALA A 90 0.14 15.37 -12.62
C ALA A 90 -0.24 13.97 -12.12
N PRO A 91 0.49 12.93 -12.55
CA PRO A 91 0.18 11.57 -12.17
C PRO A 91 0.45 11.34 -10.68
N ASP A 92 -0.38 10.51 -10.06
CA ASP A 92 -0.25 10.15 -8.63
C ASP A 92 1.02 9.33 -8.35
N TYR A 93 1.55 8.66 -9.37
CA TYR A 93 2.75 7.82 -9.33
C TYR A 93 3.65 8.18 -10.50
N VAL A 94 4.95 8.23 -10.26
CA VAL A 94 5.95 8.48 -11.30
C VAL A 94 7.13 7.53 -11.15
N SER A 95 7.72 7.16 -12.27
CA SER A 95 8.92 6.33 -12.30
C SER A 95 10.11 7.10 -12.87
N PHE A 96 11.30 6.79 -12.34
CA PHE A 96 12.57 7.34 -12.80
C PHE A 96 13.60 6.24 -12.99
N LEU A 97 14.25 6.25 -14.15
CA LEU A 97 15.49 5.53 -14.36
C LEU A 97 16.66 6.44 -14.00
N LEU A 98 17.46 6.01 -13.04
CA LEU A 98 18.64 6.75 -12.56
C LEU A 98 19.93 6.01 -12.94
N PRO A 99 20.42 6.18 -14.18
CA PRO A 99 21.72 5.65 -14.55
C PRO A 99 22.78 6.32 -13.67
N HIS A 100 23.62 5.51 -13.00
CA HIS A 100 24.70 5.94 -12.11
C HIS A 100 24.31 6.42 -10.69
N GLY A 101 23.02 6.54 -10.37
CA GLY A 101 22.57 6.74 -8.97
C GLY A 101 22.89 8.08 -8.31
N ASP A 102 23.13 9.17 -9.07
CA ASP A 102 23.30 10.52 -8.49
C ASP A 102 21.97 11.10 -7.99
N LEU A 103 21.59 10.71 -6.78
CA LEU A 103 20.38 11.17 -6.10
C LEU A 103 20.49 12.63 -5.62
N GLY A 104 21.69 13.14 -5.34
CA GLY A 104 21.89 14.51 -4.89
C GLY A 104 21.53 15.54 -5.95
N SER A 105 22.00 15.34 -7.18
CA SER A 105 21.59 16.19 -8.31
C SER A 105 20.15 15.92 -8.72
N PHE A 106 19.64 14.71 -8.53
CA PHE A 106 18.22 14.39 -8.75
C PHE A 106 17.31 15.19 -7.80
N TYR A 107 17.56 15.17 -6.49
CA TYR A 107 16.78 15.91 -5.49
C TYR A 107 16.81 17.41 -5.78
N ARG A 108 17.99 18.00 -6.00
CA ARG A 108 18.12 19.43 -6.32
C ARG A 108 17.31 19.87 -7.54
N ARG A 109 17.30 19.06 -8.61
CA ARG A 109 16.54 19.37 -9.84
C ARG A 109 15.03 19.19 -9.67
N ARG A 110 14.59 18.35 -8.71
CA ARG A 110 13.19 17.90 -8.60
C ARG A 110 12.47 18.36 -7.32
N MET A 111 13.07 19.28 -6.56
CA MET A 111 12.51 19.84 -5.33
C MET A 111 11.29 20.75 -5.50
N GLN A 112 10.89 21.11 -6.73
CA GLN A 112 9.97 22.23 -6.94
C GLN A 112 8.55 21.95 -7.42
N PRO A 113 8.11 20.73 -7.77
CA PRO A 113 6.70 20.52 -8.00
C PRO A 113 5.98 19.82 -6.82
N PRO A 114 4.84 20.34 -6.33
CA PRO A 114 4.05 19.77 -5.23
C PRO A 114 3.35 18.44 -5.57
N PHE A 115 3.60 17.87 -6.74
CA PHE A 115 2.84 16.76 -7.29
C PHE A 115 3.53 15.39 -7.24
N LEU A 116 4.83 15.33 -6.91
CA LEU A 116 5.53 14.04 -6.82
C LEU A 116 5.25 13.40 -5.45
N ARG A 117 4.13 12.69 -5.33
CA ARG A 117 3.70 12.06 -4.07
C ARG A 117 4.24 10.64 -3.91
N ASN A 118 4.16 9.84 -4.96
CA ASN A 118 4.61 8.44 -4.96
C ASN A 118 5.64 8.26 -6.09
N VAL A 119 6.85 7.84 -5.72
CA VAL A 119 7.99 7.80 -6.64
C VAL A 119 8.59 6.40 -6.69
N ALA A 120 8.84 5.89 -7.90
CA ALA A 120 9.66 4.73 -8.13
C ALA A 120 11.04 5.13 -8.67
N LEU A 121 12.10 4.61 -8.05
CA LEU A 121 13.48 4.80 -8.45
C LEU A 121 14.05 3.47 -8.92
N CYS A 122 14.32 3.37 -10.22
CA CYS A 122 15.04 2.27 -10.85
C CYS A 122 16.51 2.68 -10.97
N ILE A 123 17.32 2.23 -10.03
CA ILE A 123 18.74 2.55 -9.91
C ILE A 123 19.52 1.43 -10.58
N ASP A 124 19.94 1.69 -11.82
CA ASP A 124 20.81 0.80 -12.58
C ASP A 124 22.27 1.26 -12.46
N ARG A 125 23.09 0.41 -11.86
CA ARG A 125 24.51 0.62 -11.65
C ARG A 125 25.34 -0.29 -12.54
N THR A 126 26.27 0.34 -13.24
CA THR A 126 27.44 -0.34 -13.77
C THR A 126 28.39 -0.72 -12.63
N ALA A 127 29.01 -1.89 -12.73
CA ALA A 127 29.96 -2.39 -11.73
C ALA A 127 31.12 -1.38 -11.50
N GLY A 128 31.50 -1.18 -10.23
CA GLY A 128 32.68 -0.39 -9.84
C GLY A 128 32.43 1.02 -9.29
N ILE A 129 31.18 1.50 -9.23
CA ILE A 129 30.84 2.80 -8.65
C ILE A 129 30.43 2.61 -7.17
N GLY A 130 31.00 3.38 -6.22
CA GLY A 130 30.74 3.31 -4.76
C GLY A 130 29.28 3.58 -4.36
N PRO A 131 28.78 3.27 -3.15
CA PRO A 131 27.34 3.14 -2.84
C PRO A 131 26.45 4.31 -3.29
N THR A 132 25.20 4.02 -3.68
CA THR A 132 24.20 5.05 -4.01
C THR A 132 23.73 5.70 -2.73
N HIS A 133 24.06 6.97 -2.57
CA HIS A 133 23.80 7.72 -1.35
C HIS A 133 22.49 8.50 -1.45
N PHE A 134 21.54 8.20 -0.56
CA PHE A 134 20.34 9.00 -0.34
C PHE A 134 20.68 10.21 0.54
N PRO A 135 20.70 11.43 -0.01
CA PRO A 135 21.14 12.62 0.71
C PRO A 135 20.08 13.11 1.70
N ILE A 136 20.56 13.73 2.79
CA ILE A 136 19.70 14.38 3.79
C ILE A 136 19.32 15.78 3.33
N GLU A 137 20.24 16.46 2.62
CA GLU A 137 19.99 17.76 2.04
C GLU A 137 18.95 17.65 0.93
N ASN A 138 18.02 18.60 0.89
CA ASN A 138 17.02 18.68 -0.18
C ASN A 138 16.08 17.46 -0.22
N MET A 139 15.87 16.81 0.93
CA MET A 139 15.03 15.62 1.06
C MET A 139 13.58 15.92 0.66
N PRO A 140 13.01 15.17 -0.28
CA PRO A 140 11.67 15.45 -0.79
C PRO A 140 10.58 14.99 0.19
N SER A 141 9.40 15.61 0.10
CA SER A 141 8.25 15.29 0.97
C SER A 141 7.38 14.14 0.42
N TRP A 142 8.00 13.07 -0.08
CA TRP A 142 7.28 11.95 -0.69
C TRP A 142 6.49 11.15 0.35
N LYS A 143 5.35 10.62 -0.08
CA LYS A 143 4.52 9.70 0.72
C LYS A 143 4.79 8.24 0.38
N GLY A 144 5.15 7.96 -0.87
CA GLY A 144 5.45 6.63 -1.35
C GLY A 144 6.80 6.59 -2.03
N LEU A 145 7.60 5.57 -1.71
CA LEU A 145 8.86 5.31 -2.39
C LEU A 145 8.95 3.82 -2.76
N ALA A 146 9.22 3.53 -4.02
CA ALA A 146 9.66 2.22 -4.46
C ALA A 146 11.11 2.31 -4.96
N VAL A 147 11.97 1.42 -4.49
CA VAL A 147 13.37 1.37 -4.92
C VAL A 147 13.64 0.01 -5.52
N SER A 148 14.05 0.01 -6.79
CA SER A 148 14.65 -1.14 -7.45
C SER A 148 16.11 -0.82 -7.70
N ASN A 149 17.01 -1.62 -7.15
CA ASN A 149 18.45 -1.36 -7.21
C ASN A 149 19.23 -2.64 -7.50
N ASN A 150 20.37 -2.53 -8.20
CA ASN A 150 21.31 -3.62 -8.44
C ASN A 150 22.68 -3.40 -7.74
N GLY A 151 22.70 -2.64 -6.66
CA GLY A 151 23.91 -2.44 -5.86
C GLY A 151 23.66 -1.68 -4.55
N ARG A 152 24.72 -1.50 -3.76
CA ARG A 152 24.69 -0.95 -2.40
C ARG A 152 24.03 0.42 -2.29
N LEU A 153 23.12 0.56 -1.31
CA LEU A 153 22.48 1.81 -0.90
C LEU A 153 23.01 2.28 0.48
N CYS A 154 23.09 3.59 0.68
CA CYS A 154 23.38 4.21 1.98
C CYS A 154 22.70 5.58 2.11
N GLY A 155 22.83 6.22 3.28
CA GLY A 155 22.20 7.51 3.57
C GLY A 155 20.86 7.34 4.31
N GLN A 156 19.88 8.19 4.00
CA GLN A 156 18.56 8.19 4.66
C GLN A 156 17.42 8.33 3.66
N PHE A 157 16.38 7.52 3.79
CA PHE A 157 15.17 7.72 3.00
C PHE A 157 14.36 8.95 3.49
N PRO A 158 13.48 9.51 2.63
CA PRO A 158 12.56 10.57 3.03
C PRO A 158 11.73 10.24 4.28
N THR A 159 11.79 11.08 5.31
CA THR A 159 11.14 10.81 6.60
C THR A 159 9.61 10.92 6.57
N SER A 160 9.04 11.54 5.53
CA SER A 160 7.60 11.67 5.31
C SER A 160 6.93 10.42 4.74
N LEU A 161 7.70 9.37 4.44
CA LEU A 161 7.18 8.16 3.81
C LEU A 161 6.15 7.45 4.67
N GLU A 162 5.05 7.06 4.01
CA GLU A 162 4.00 6.20 4.53
C GLU A 162 4.06 4.80 3.88
N ILE A 163 4.63 4.70 2.67
CA ILE A 163 4.76 3.45 1.90
C ILE A 163 6.20 3.33 1.38
N LEU A 164 6.82 2.17 1.59
CA LEU A 164 8.15 1.83 1.10
C LEU A 164 8.13 0.45 0.43
N ILE A 165 8.63 0.37 -0.81
CA ILE A 165 8.84 -0.87 -1.54
C ILE A 165 10.35 -1.05 -1.77
N LEU A 166 10.90 -2.14 -1.24
CA LEU A 166 12.30 -2.53 -1.44
C LEU A 166 12.37 -3.72 -2.40
N ASN A 167 13.00 -3.49 -3.56
CA ASN A 167 13.20 -4.48 -4.62
C ASN A 167 14.68 -4.55 -5.03
N PRO A 168 15.59 -4.92 -4.11
CA PRO A 168 16.98 -5.13 -4.47
C PRO A 168 17.11 -6.35 -5.40
N THR A 169 18.06 -6.29 -6.32
CA THR A 169 18.42 -7.42 -7.20
C THR A 169 19.20 -8.48 -6.44
N ASP A 170 19.93 -8.07 -5.39
CA ASP A 170 20.65 -8.94 -4.47
C ASP A 170 20.38 -8.48 -3.02
N VAL A 171 19.81 -9.37 -2.20
CA VAL A 171 19.56 -9.10 -0.77
C VAL A 171 20.85 -8.87 0.03
N ASN A 172 22.00 -9.30 -0.49
CA ASN A 172 23.32 -9.14 0.10
C ASN A 172 24.15 -8.02 -0.55
N ASP A 173 23.49 -7.05 -1.19
CA ASP A 173 24.11 -5.88 -1.83
C ASP A 173 24.97 -4.98 -0.90
N GLY A 174 25.03 -5.28 0.40
CA GLY A 174 25.78 -4.53 1.40
C GLY A 174 25.10 -3.23 1.84
N SER A 175 23.83 -3.02 1.48
CA SER A 175 23.08 -1.82 1.84
C SER A 175 22.98 -1.63 3.36
N ASP A 176 23.12 -0.37 3.80
CA ASP A 176 22.99 0.00 5.21
C ASP A 176 21.53 0.32 5.55
N TYR A 177 20.70 -0.73 5.67
CA TYR A 177 19.28 -0.60 5.98
C TYR A 177 19.00 0.03 7.35
N ALA A 178 19.94 -0.06 8.29
CA ALA A 178 19.80 0.58 9.59
C ALA A 178 19.79 2.11 9.45
N SER A 179 20.74 2.67 8.68
CA SER A 179 20.76 4.10 8.39
C SER A 179 19.61 4.53 7.48
N LEU A 180 19.30 3.74 6.44
CA LEU A 180 18.28 4.09 5.45
C LEU A 180 16.87 4.20 6.07
N LEU A 181 16.53 3.30 6.99
CA LEU A 181 15.23 3.26 7.66
C LEU A 181 15.15 4.17 8.90
N LYS A 182 16.26 4.78 9.31
CA LYS A 182 16.30 5.65 10.48
C LYS A 182 15.37 6.86 10.28
N GLY A 183 14.50 7.10 11.25
CA GLY A 183 13.60 8.27 11.25
C GLY A 183 12.30 8.10 10.45
N LEU A 184 12.05 6.92 9.87
CA LEU A 184 10.80 6.61 9.15
C LEU A 184 9.61 6.34 10.10
N HIS A 185 9.35 7.26 11.03
CA HIS A 185 8.34 7.10 12.07
C HIS A 185 6.90 7.13 11.56
N HIS A 186 6.67 7.53 10.31
CA HIS A 186 5.36 7.58 9.67
C HIS A 186 5.12 6.41 8.71
N LEU A 187 6.08 5.50 8.55
CA LEU A 187 5.98 4.41 7.60
C LEU A 187 4.93 3.40 8.07
N LYS A 188 3.88 3.21 7.25
CA LYS A 188 2.75 2.32 7.55
C LYS A 188 2.81 1.01 6.76
N VAL A 189 3.32 1.05 5.54
CA VAL A 189 3.38 -0.13 4.66
C VAL A 189 4.81 -0.35 4.20
N LEU A 190 5.34 -1.53 4.48
CA LEU A 190 6.61 -2.01 3.95
C LEU A 190 6.37 -3.20 3.01
N VAL A 191 6.86 -3.10 1.79
CA VAL A 191 6.83 -4.18 0.80
C VAL A 191 8.26 -4.61 0.50
N ILE A 192 8.51 -5.91 0.57
CA ILE A 192 9.81 -6.52 0.28
C ILE A 192 9.66 -7.56 -0.83
N ASN A 193 10.64 -7.63 -1.73
CA ASN A 193 10.61 -8.61 -2.81
C ASN A 193 10.87 -10.05 -2.30
N GLU A 194 11.84 -10.19 -1.40
CA GLU A 194 12.32 -11.48 -0.89
C GLU A 194 12.31 -11.49 0.63
N CYS A 195 11.89 -12.61 1.21
CA CYS A 195 11.75 -12.72 2.65
C CYS A 195 13.13 -12.75 3.36
N ALA A 196 14.20 -13.15 2.66
CA ALA A 196 15.58 -13.05 3.15
C ALA A 196 16.02 -11.60 3.43
N LEU A 197 15.41 -10.60 2.76
CA LEU A 197 15.72 -9.20 3.03
C LEU A 197 15.38 -8.81 4.48
N LEU A 198 14.39 -9.46 5.09
CA LEU A 198 13.98 -9.19 6.47
C LEU A 198 15.06 -9.58 7.50
N ASP A 199 16.03 -10.43 7.15
CA ASP A 199 17.22 -10.72 7.97
C ASP A 199 18.24 -9.58 7.96
N ARG A 200 18.16 -8.68 6.97
CA ARG A 200 19.08 -7.55 6.78
C ARG A 200 18.53 -6.25 7.37
N LEU A 201 17.24 -6.20 7.66
CA LEU A 201 16.60 -5.03 8.25
C LEU A 201 16.89 -4.95 9.76
N PRO A 202 17.03 -3.74 10.33
CA PRO A 202 17.08 -3.56 11.78
C PRO A 202 15.77 -4.02 12.43
N PRO A 203 15.73 -4.17 13.78
CA PRO A 203 14.49 -4.49 14.50
C PRO A 203 13.35 -3.54 14.12
N LEU A 204 12.36 -4.05 13.38
CA LEU A 204 11.31 -3.22 12.77
C LEU A 204 10.44 -2.52 13.83
N ARG A 205 10.18 -3.18 14.97
CA ARG A 205 9.38 -2.59 16.06
C ARG A 205 9.98 -1.30 16.61
N GLU A 206 11.30 -1.26 16.72
CA GLU A 206 12.04 -0.10 17.25
C GLU A 206 12.25 0.95 16.17
N THR A 207 12.51 0.51 14.94
CA THR A 207 12.86 1.39 13.82
C THR A 207 11.64 2.02 13.16
N LEU A 208 10.54 1.28 13.05
CA LEU A 208 9.31 1.61 12.30
C LEU A 208 8.06 1.46 13.20
N PRO A 209 7.89 2.32 14.22
CA PRO A 209 6.85 2.16 15.23
C PRO A 209 5.42 2.33 14.70
N ALA A 210 5.23 2.94 13.53
CA ALA A 210 3.93 3.12 12.88
C ALA A 210 3.63 2.07 11.81
N LEU A 211 4.46 1.03 11.68
CA LEU A 211 4.27 0.01 10.66
C LEU A 211 2.96 -0.74 10.94
N GLU A 212 2.06 -0.73 9.97
CA GLU A 212 0.72 -1.33 10.04
C GLU A 212 0.56 -2.52 9.09
N ALA A 213 1.43 -2.63 8.08
CA ALA A 213 1.49 -3.77 7.17
C ALA A 213 2.89 -4.11 6.66
N LEU A 214 3.14 -5.41 6.49
CA LEU A 214 4.28 -5.98 5.77
C LEU A 214 3.78 -6.85 4.62
N VAL A 215 4.35 -6.66 3.44
CA VAL A 215 4.08 -7.48 2.25
C VAL A 215 5.37 -8.15 1.77
N CYS A 216 5.46 -9.48 1.81
CA CYS A 216 6.53 -10.25 1.14
C CYS A 216 5.99 -10.73 -0.22
N LEU A 217 6.68 -10.39 -1.30
CA LEU A 217 6.27 -10.77 -2.65
C LEU A 217 6.80 -12.15 -3.09
N GLU A 218 7.68 -12.74 -2.28
CA GLU A 218 8.23 -14.08 -2.53
C GLU A 218 7.14 -15.15 -2.43
N PHE A 219 7.10 -16.00 -3.45
CA PHE A 219 6.21 -17.16 -3.50
C PHE A 219 6.87 -18.37 -2.82
N ILE A 220 6.90 -18.35 -1.49
CA ILE A 220 7.40 -19.47 -0.69
C ILE A 220 6.42 -19.85 0.42
N ASN A 221 6.12 -21.14 0.56
CA ASN A 221 5.25 -21.65 1.62
C ASN A 221 5.97 -22.79 2.40
N PRO A 222 6.23 -22.65 3.72
CA PRO A 222 5.87 -21.52 4.57
C PRO A 222 6.79 -20.31 4.38
N CYS A 223 6.21 -19.11 4.49
CA CYS A 223 6.95 -17.86 4.49
C CYS A 223 7.63 -17.62 5.84
N ARG A 224 8.95 -17.37 5.80
CA ARG A 224 9.74 -17.09 7.01
C ARG A 224 9.39 -15.74 7.66
N CYS A 225 8.79 -14.80 6.90
CA CYS A 225 8.39 -13.51 7.44
C CYS A 225 7.32 -13.64 8.54
N PHE A 226 6.49 -14.69 8.53
CA PHE A 226 5.41 -14.85 9.51
C PHE A 226 5.90 -14.78 10.96
N ASN A 227 6.92 -15.59 11.30
CA ASN A 227 7.47 -15.64 12.66
C ASN A 227 8.06 -14.29 13.10
N LYS A 228 8.62 -13.54 12.16
CA LYS A 228 9.17 -12.22 12.44
C LYS A 228 8.09 -11.17 12.60
N VAL A 229 7.04 -11.25 11.78
CA VAL A 229 5.87 -10.38 11.84
C VAL A 229 5.16 -10.54 13.17
N GLU A 230 4.92 -11.76 13.62
CA GLU A 230 4.24 -12.01 14.91
C GLU A 230 4.93 -11.30 16.08
N ALA A 231 6.27 -11.19 16.05
CA ALA A 231 7.04 -10.51 17.08
C ALA A 231 6.85 -8.97 17.14
N PHE A 232 6.48 -8.32 16.03
CA PHE A 232 6.31 -6.85 15.99
C PHE A 232 4.89 -6.37 15.61
N LEU A 233 4.10 -7.20 14.96
CA LEU A 233 2.67 -7.04 14.67
C LEU A 233 1.91 -8.27 15.20
N PRO A 234 1.76 -8.40 16.53
CA PRO A 234 1.16 -9.59 17.14
C PRO A 234 -0.31 -9.78 16.74
N ASP A 235 -1.01 -8.69 16.41
CA ASP A 235 -2.41 -8.71 15.98
C ASP A 235 -2.56 -8.69 14.45
N ALA A 236 -1.48 -8.93 13.69
CA ALA A 236 -1.57 -8.94 12.23
C ALA A 236 -2.40 -10.13 11.73
N MET A 237 -3.34 -9.81 10.84
CA MET A 237 -4.01 -10.79 10.00
C MET A 237 -3.11 -11.13 8.81
N GLY A 238 -3.03 -12.41 8.46
CA GLY A 238 -2.19 -12.91 7.37
C GLY A 238 -3.00 -13.46 6.20
N ILE A 239 -2.76 -12.94 5.00
CA ILE A 239 -3.12 -13.61 3.74
C ILE A 239 -1.89 -14.43 3.34
N LEU A 240 -2.00 -15.75 3.42
CA LEU A 240 -0.91 -16.68 3.09
C LEU A 240 -1.12 -17.23 1.68
N ALA A 241 -0.04 -17.53 0.96
CA ALA A 241 -0.13 -18.16 -0.35
C ALA A 241 -0.94 -19.48 -0.25
N GLY A 242 -2.01 -19.58 -1.05
CA GLY A 242 -2.85 -20.78 -1.09
C GLY A 242 -2.04 -22.02 -1.48
N ARG A 243 -2.30 -23.15 -0.81
CA ARG A 243 -1.79 -24.45 -1.26
C ARG A 243 -2.34 -24.74 -2.65
N GLU A 244 -1.47 -25.28 -3.50
CA GLU A 244 -1.66 -25.55 -4.92
C GLU A 244 -3.12 -25.83 -5.33
N ARG A 245 -3.81 -24.84 -5.90
CA ARG A 245 -5.10 -24.99 -6.57
C ARG A 245 -4.95 -24.53 -8.01
N LYS A 246 -5.52 -25.28 -8.95
CA LYS A 246 -5.51 -25.06 -10.42
C LYS A 246 -5.88 -23.63 -10.89
N GLU A 247 -6.33 -22.75 -9.99
CA GLU A 247 -6.63 -21.32 -10.17
C GLU A 247 -5.39 -20.41 -9.98
N HIS A 248 -4.18 -20.95 -10.12
CA HIS A 248 -2.90 -20.26 -9.93
C HIS A 248 -2.65 -19.03 -10.80
N VAL A 249 -3.34 -18.90 -11.94
CA VAL A 249 -3.10 -17.79 -12.86
C VAL A 249 -3.69 -16.48 -12.35
N ILE A 250 -4.72 -16.56 -11.50
CA ILE A 250 -5.60 -15.44 -11.14
C ILE A 250 -5.48 -15.04 -9.67
N THR A 251 -5.01 -15.94 -8.81
CA THR A 251 -4.81 -15.70 -7.38
C THR A 251 -3.44 -15.07 -7.10
N TRP A 252 -3.34 -14.25 -6.06
CA TRP A 252 -2.10 -13.63 -5.61
C TRP A 252 -1.30 -14.58 -4.70
N HIS A 253 0.03 -14.56 -4.83
CA HIS A 253 0.94 -15.60 -4.33
C HIS A 253 1.98 -15.10 -3.30
N GLY A 254 1.86 -13.87 -2.81
CA GLY A 254 2.74 -13.37 -1.74
C GLY A 254 2.18 -13.61 -0.34
N HIS A 255 2.73 -12.87 0.64
CA HIS A 255 2.27 -12.85 2.03
C HIS A 255 1.98 -11.42 2.47
N ILE A 256 0.72 -11.12 2.84
CA ILE A 256 0.33 -9.81 3.37
C ILE A 256 0.00 -9.99 4.83
N PHE A 257 0.68 -9.22 5.68
CA PHE A 257 0.39 -9.11 7.10
C PHE A 257 -0.08 -7.69 7.38
N PHE A 258 -1.22 -7.52 8.03
CA PHE A 258 -1.86 -6.23 8.19
C PHE A 258 -2.62 -6.11 9.51
N SER A 259 -2.63 -4.93 10.12
CA SER A 259 -3.28 -4.67 11.40
C SER A 259 -4.79 -4.40 11.29
N THR A 260 -5.24 -3.78 10.20
CA THR A 260 -6.65 -3.37 10.03
C THR A 260 -7.13 -3.46 8.59
N VAL A 261 -8.45 -3.53 8.38
CA VAL A 261 -9.04 -3.55 7.03
C VAL A 261 -8.78 -2.25 6.26
N ASP A 262 -8.67 -1.13 6.98
CA ASP A 262 -8.31 0.15 6.38
C ASP A 262 -6.91 0.12 5.77
N VAL A 263 -5.96 -0.57 6.42
CA VAL A 263 -4.60 -0.76 5.92
C VAL A 263 -4.60 -1.72 4.73
N LEU A 264 -5.30 -2.84 4.83
CA LEU A 264 -5.46 -3.77 3.71
C LEU A 264 -6.05 -3.07 2.48
N SER A 265 -7.03 -2.18 2.67
CA SER A 265 -7.64 -1.35 1.61
C SER A 265 -6.68 -0.34 0.98
N ARG A 266 -5.54 -0.02 1.60
CA ARG A 266 -4.48 0.81 1.00
C ARG A 266 -3.52 -0.02 0.16
N VAL A 267 -3.33 -1.28 0.54
CA VAL A 267 -2.48 -2.24 -0.17
C VAL A 267 -3.21 -2.81 -1.40
N CYS A 268 -4.54 -2.96 -1.29
CA CYS A 268 -5.38 -3.55 -2.31
C CYS A 268 -6.30 -2.50 -2.97
N ASP A 269 -6.32 -2.43 -4.30
CA ASP A 269 -7.26 -1.58 -5.03
C ASP A 269 -8.61 -2.28 -5.22
N VAL A 270 -9.38 -2.33 -4.13
CA VAL A 270 -10.72 -2.91 -4.12
C VAL A 270 -11.74 -1.78 -3.97
N LYS A 271 -12.53 -1.52 -5.01
CA LYS A 271 -13.53 -0.46 -5.02
C LYS A 271 -14.94 -1.03 -4.95
N LEU A 272 -15.83 -0.34 -4.23
CA LEU A 272 -17.26 -0.63 -4.33
C LEU A 272 -17.75 -0.28 -5.73
N PRO A 273 -18.71 -1.04 -6.27
CA PRO A 273 -19.48 -0.60 -7.43
C PRO A 273 -20.05 0.81 -7.20
N ARG A 274 -20.07 1.62 -8.27
CA ARG A 274 -20.33 3.07 -8.20
C ARG A 274 -21.68 3.37 -7.55
N GLU A 275 -22.70 2.58 -7.89
CA GLU A 275 -24.04 2.65 -7.35
C GLU A 275 -24.05 2.50 -5.81
N PHE A 276 -23.28 1.56 -5.26
CA PHE A 276 -23.19 1.37 -3.81
C PHE A 276 -22.36 2.45 -3.13
N GLN A 277 -21.29 2.93 -3.78
CA GLN A 277 -20.49 4.04 -3.28
C GLN A 277 -21.34 5.32 -3.12
N LEU A 278 -22.16 5.64 -4.11
CA LEU A 278 -23.06 6.80 -4.08
C LEU A 278 -24.07 6.73 -2.92
N VAL A 279 -24.63 5.55 -2.66
CA VAL A 279 -25.56 5.33 -1.55
C VAL A 279 -24.85 5.54 -0.21
N MET A 280 -23.65 4.98 -0.04
CA MET A 280 -22.86 5.14 1.19
C MET A 280 -22.45 6.60 1.46
N ASP A 281 -22.05 7.34 0.42
CA ASP A 281 -21.70 8.75 0.54
C ASP A 281 -22.91 9.61 0.92
N THR A 282 -24.06 9.34 0.31
CA THR A 282 -25.32 10.05 0.59
C THR A 282 -25.78 9.81 2.03
N HIS A 283 -25.72 8.57 2.49
CA HIS A 283 -26.05 8.23 3.87
C HIS A 283 -25.08 8.90 4.86
N SER A 284 -23.78 8.89 4.58
CA SER A 284 -22.76 9.53 5.41
C SER A 284 -22.98 11.04 5.52
N LYS A 285 -23.30 11.72 4.41
CA LYS A 285 -23.65 13.15 4.39
C LYS A 285 -24.92 13.45 5.20
N ARG A 286 -25.97 12.61 5.09
CA ARG A 286 -27.20 12.75 5.89
C ARG A 286 -26.92 12.63 7.38
N MET A 287 -26.12 11.64 7.79
CA MET A 287 -25.75 11.45 9.20
C MET A 287 -24.90 12.61 9.74
N ALA A 288 -23.95 13.12 8.96
CA ALA A 288 -23.15 14.28 9.34
C ALA A 288 -24.01 15.55 9.54
N ARG A 289 -25.02 15.78 8.68
CA ARG A 289 -25.96 16.90 8.83
C ARG A 289 -26.81 16.78 10.09
N LYS A 290 -27.36 15.59 10.38
CA LYS A 290 -28.12 15.32 11.61
C LYS A 290 -27.28 15.59 12.86
N ARG A 291 -26.02 15.12 12.88
CA ARG A 291 -25.10 15.35 14.01
C ARG A 291 -24.83 16.84 14.24
N ARG A 292 -24.63 17.62 13.18
CA ARG A 292 -24.40 19.07 13.29
C ARG A 292 -25.62 19.79 13.88
N HIS A 293 -26.83 19.44 13.44
CA HIS A 293 -28.07 20.04 13.95
C HIS A 293 -28.32 19.69 15.42
N SER A 294 -27.98 18.46 15.85
CA SER A 294 -28.11 18.08 17.26
C SER A 294 -27.10 18.79 18.19
N THR A 295 -25.94 19.21 17.68
CA THR A 295 -24.93 19.96 18.46
C THR A 295 -25.16 21.47 18.52
N THR A 296 -25.94 22.07 17.61
CA THR A 296 -26.35 23.49 17.66
C THR A 296 -27.64 23.71 18.46
N SER A 297 -28.18 22.66 19.08
CA SER A 297 -29.43 22.70 19.84
C SER A 297 -29.21 22.74 21.37
N ILE A 298 -28.08 23.30 21.82
CA ILE A 298 -27.76 23.54 23.24
C ILE A 298 -27.50 25.02 23.42
#